data_AF-A8X624-F1
#
_entry.id   AF-A8X624-F1
#
_cell.length_a   1.000
_cell.length_b   1.000
_cell.length_c   1.000
_cell.angle_alpha   90.00
_cell.angle_beta   90.00
_cell.angle_gamma   90.00
#
_symmetry.space_group_name_H-M   'P 1'
#
loop_
_entity.id
_entity.type
_entity.pdbx_description
1 polymer ?
#
loop_
_entity_poly.entity_id
_entity_poly.type
_entity_poly.pdbx_seq_one_letter_code
_entity_poly.pdbx_strand_id
1 'polypeptide(L)'
;MLRLSKALDSKLIGEVALALQDLDDSGKCSDAFEYILYEIISWDLTQLPAVSEGVIRRLMDLVNNRDSLENISQKILKAQSAVAVQLAVTKMIEENWLLSHEACNDVWRKIKANQPTEEKLDENMIDEYVARVTANCKILRLSGTPRRFLSSMLLECFKASSQFRKTVSTDFLNELAILSSFHPVIIAGSMKKGPNIFLLPQVFTEYHRFCLETQEFISFYRHHSVYHRANSCGMLSVFRSICDRMNRIEPLQGEDIENVVDLWLAAIPIFDGHGISMNDITDSAKLIEASTSKFDIKRRPLFLKRFLRKLSEKKDASVGMEPQIVATIITTFQRNAFNHKSSEFYEELGEFWTLCLKMKYDDIYYATVFYSAVFTLAQAQAVFRVKKELCRAVYEKILQPMHQQIVDFVKLKNLETNKASTDEERIMLEQKNLGASYFSILTCTYKNAEDRILEFINQ
;
A
#
# COMPACT_ATOMS: atom_id res chain seq x y z
N MET A 1 44.57 -27.33 15.71
CA MET A 1 43.83 -28.40 14.98
C MET A 1 43.13 -29.41 15.88
N LEU A 2 43.80 -30.11 16.81
CA LEU A 2 43.15 -31.14 17.65
C LEU A 2 41.99 -30.61 18.52
N ARG A 3 42.13 -29.39 19.08
CA ARG A 3 41.05 -28.69 19.79
C ARG A 3 39.86 -28.35 18.88
N LEU A 4 40.14 -27.94 17.65
CA LEU A 4 39.12 -27.57 16.68
C LEU A 4 38.33 -28.78 16.21
N SER A 5 39.02 -29.90 15.99
CA SER A 5 38.42 -31.20 15.74
C SER A 5 37.43 -31.60 16.84
N LYS A 6 37.84 -31.51 18.11
CA LYS A 6 36.97 -31.81 19.27
C LYS A 6 35.79 -30.85 19.38
N ALA A 7 35.98 -29.58 19.00
CA ALA A 7 34.90 -28.59 18.99
C ALA A 7 33.90 -28.82 17.84
N LEU A 8 34.31 -29.48 16.75
CA LEU A 8 33.38 -29.88 15.68
C LEU A 8 32.51 -31.06 16.11
N ASP A 9 33.07 -32.01 16.85
CA ASP A 9 32.33 -33.16 17.39
C ASP A 9 31.21 -32.75 18.34
N SER A 10 31.35 -31.60 19.04
CA SER A 10 30.32 -31.11 19.95
C SER A 10 29.14 -30.44 19.26
N LYS A 11 29.27 -30.07 17.98
CA LYS A 11 28.26 -29.32 17.19
C LYS A 11 27.83 -27.99 17.82
N LEU A 12 28.64 -27.43 18.72
CA LEU A 12 28.39 -26.15 19.37
C LEU A 12 29.28 -25.05 18.77
N ILE A 13 28.66 -24.10 18.07
CA ILE A 13 29.41 -23.02 17.38
C ILE A 13 30.27 -22.18 18.35
N GLY A 14 29.85 -22.03 19.61
CA GLY A 14 30.62 -21.35 20.64
C GLY A 14 31.95 -22.03 20.98
N GLU A 15 32.00 -23.36 20.97
CA GLU A 15 33.24 -24.11 21.22
C GLU A 15 34.19 -23.99 20.04
N VAL A 16 33.66 -23.94 18.82
CA VAL A 16 34.45 -23.68 17.61
C VAL A 16 35.04 -22.27 17.66
N ALA A 17 34.27 -21.27 18.11
CA ALA A 17 34.74 -19.89 18.26
C ALA A 17 35.92 -19.80 19.24
N LEU A 18 35.82 -20.46 20.40
CA LEU A 18 36.91 -20.54 21.38
C LEU A 18 38.14 -21.26 20.81
N ALA A 19 37.94 -22.36 20.08
CA ALA A 19 39.03 -23.10 19.46
C ALA A 19 39.75 -22.29 18.35
N LEU A 20 39.06 -21.36 17.69
CA LEU A 20 39.62 -20.47 16.67
C LEU A 20 40.41 -19.28 17.24
N GLN A 21 40.10 -18.83 18.46
CA GLN A 21 40.84 -17.73 19.11
C GLN A 21 42.29 -18.12 19.44
N ASP A 22 42.53 -19.40 19.75
CA ASP A 22 43.84 -19.95 20.11
C ASP A 22 44.67 -20.39 18.88
N LEU A 23 44.23 -20.11 17.64
CA LEU A 23 44.88 -20.59 16.43
C LEU A 23 45.91 -19.59 15.88
N ASP A 24 47.18 -19.98 15.87
CA ASP A 24 48.25 -19.23 15.20
C ASP A 24 48.05 -19.20 13.66
N ASP A 25 48.13 -18.02 13.06
CA ASP A 25 47.93 -17.69 11.62
C ASP A 25 48.97 -18.30 10.66
N SER A 26 49.60 -19.41 11.02
CA SER A 26 50.53 -20.11 10.14
C SER A 26 49.72 -20.86 9.07
N GLY A 27 49.65 -20.31 7.85
CA GLY A 27 48.80 -20.77 6.74
C GLY A 27 49.13 -22.15 6.13
N LYS A 28 49.58 -23.10 6.95
CA LYS A 28 49.99 -24.47 6.59
C LYS A 28 48.83 -25.48 6.55
N CYS A 29 47.60 -25.09 6.90
CA CYS A 29 46.44 -26.01 7.02
C CYS A 29 45.21 -25.58 6.20
N SER A 30 45.39 -24.86 5.09
CA SER A 30 44.27 -24.32 4.27
C SER A 30 43.21 -25.37 3.91
N ASP A 31 43.60 -26.57 3.48
CA ASP A 31 42.67 -27.63 3.07
C ASP A 31 41.80 -28.14 4.23
N ALA A 32 42.33 -28.10 5.45
CA ALA A 32 41.57 -28.48 6.64
C ALA A 32 40.51 -27.42 6.96
N PHE A 33 40.83 -26.14 6.84
CA PHE A 33 39.86 -25.06 7.05
C PHE A 33 38.75 -25.08 6.00
N GLU A 34 39.03 -25.47 4.76
CA GLU A 34 38.00 -25.72 3.75
C GLU A 34 36.98 -26.78 4.21
N TYR A 35 37.47 -27.95 4.66
CA TYR A 35 36.60 -29.02 5.14
C TYR A 35 35.78 -28.60 6.37
N ILE A 36 36.40 -27.87 7.28
CA ILE A 36 35.74 -27.38 8.51
C ILE A 36 34.65 -26.37 8.17
N LEU A 37 34.91 -25.47 7.24
CA LEU A 37 33.91 -24.53 6.76
C LEU A 37 32.73 -25.27 6.10
N TYR A 38 33.00 -26.37 5.36
CA TYR A 38 31.95 -27.24 4.81
C TYR A 38 31.09 -27.96 5.86
N GLU A 39 31.66 -28.39 6.98
CA GLU A 39 30.88 -28.98 8.08
C GLU A 39 29.97 -27.89 8.70
N ILE A 40 30.54 -26.72 9.04
CA ILE A 40 29.83 -25.66 9.78
C ILE A 40 28.67 -25.03 9.00
N ILE A 41 28.80 -24.86 7.69
CA ILE A 41 27.73 -24.26 6.87
C ILE A 41 26.48 -25.15 6.77
N SER A 42 26.56 -26.43 7.18
CA SER A 42 25.42 -27.34 7.23
C SER A 42 24.69 -27.32 8.57
N TRP A 43 25.24 -26.62 9.58
CA TRP A 43 24.67 -26.52 10.92
C TRP A 43 23.55 -25.49 10.99
N ASP A 44 22.74 -25.60 12.04
CA ASP A 44 21.80 -24.54 12.41
C ASP A 44 22.55 -23.37 13.08
N LEU A 45 22.78 -22.32 12.31
CA LEU A 45 23.55 -21.14 12.74
C LEU A 45 22.69 -20.04 13.39
N THR A 46 21.39 -20.28 13.54
CA THR A 46 20.41 -19.28 14.03
C THR A 46 20.51 -19.02 15.54
N GLN A 47 21.02 -19.98 16.33
CA GLN A 47 21.05 -19.88 17.80
C GLN A 47 22.04 -18.83 18.33
N LEU A 48 23.17 -18.61 17.66
CA LEU A 48 24.19 -17.63 18.05
C LEU A 48 24.73 -16.85 16.82
N PRO A 49 23.92 -15.98 16.20
CA PRO A 49 24.23 -15.39 14.90
C PRO A 49 25.57 -14.64 14.85
N ALA A 50 25.87 -13.84 15.88
CA ALA A 50 27.11 -13.07 15.97
C ALA A 50 28.36 -13.95 16.13
N VAL A 51 28.23 -15.08 16.85
CA VAL A 51 29.32 -16.05 17.03
C VAL A 51 29.54 -16.82 15.73
N SER A 52 28.45 -17.25 15.08
CA SER A 52 28.45 -17.89 13.76
C SER A 52 29.13 -17.00 12.72
N GLU A 53 28.79 -15.71 12.69
CA GLU A 53 29.39 -14.74 11.78
C GLU A 53 30.91 -14.64 11.97
N GLY A 54 31.37 -14.49 13.23
CA GLY A 54 32.79 -14.39 13.56
C GLY A 54 33.57 -15.66 13.19
N VAL A 55 32.99 -16.83 13.45
CA VAL A 55 33.58 -18.14 13.11
C VAL A 55 33.72 -18.31 11.60
N ILE A 56 32.66 -18.05 10.84
CA ILE A 56 32.66 -18.21 9.38
C ILE A 56 33.63 -17.22 8.74
N ARG A 57 33.60 -15.94 9.15
CA ARG A 57 34.53 -14.93 8.63
C ARG A 57 35.98 -15.33 8.85
N ARG A 58 36.32 -15.74 10.09
CA ARG A 58 37.68 -16.18 10.42
C ARG A 58 38.11 -17.40 9.61
N LEU A 59 37.23 -18.37 9.40
CA LEU A 59 37.54 -19.54 8.58
C LEU A 59 37.71 -19.17 7.10
N MET A 60 36.88 -18.28 6.55
CA MET A 60 37.05 -17.78 5.19
C MET A 60 38.40 -17.06 5.00
N ASP A 61 38.84 -16.29 5.99
CA ASP A 61 40.15 -15.60 5.94
C ASP A 61 41.34 -16.58 6.01
N LEU A 62 41.16 -17.75 6.64
CA LEU A 62 42.21 -18.77 6.80
C LEU A 62 42.32 -19.72 5.58
N VAL A 63 41.35 -19.68 4.65
CA VAL A 63 41.42 -20.47 3.41
C VAL A 63 42.21 -19.67 2.37
N ASN A 64 43.42 -20.12 2.05
CA ASN A 64 44.33 -19.43 1.13
C ASN A 64 44.03 -19.72 -0.35
N ASN A 65 43.22 -20.75 -0.65
CA ASN A 65 42.89 -21.12 -2.01
C ASN A 65 41.65 -20.35 -2.52
N ARG A 66 41.89 -19.48 -3.50
CA ARG A 66 40.86 -18.65 -4.14
C ARG A 66 39.74 -19.48 -4.78
N ASP A 67 40.08 -20.53 -5.52
CA ASP A 67 39.10 -21.35 -6.24
C ASP A 67 38.24 -22.17 -5.27
N SER A 68 38.84 -22.64 -4.17
CA SER A 68 38.11 -23.28 -3.07
C SER A 68 37.14 -22.32 -2.41
N LEU A 69 37.58 -21.10 -2.09
CA LEU A 69 36.72 -20.07 -1.48
C LEU A 69 35.55 -19.67 -2.36
N GLU A 70 35.77 -19.57 -3.67
CA GLU A 70 34.70 -19.29 -4.63
C GLU A 70 33.67 -20.43 -4.64
N ASN A 71 34.12 -21.69 -4.71
CA ASN A 71 33.25 -22.86 -4.70
C ASN A 71 32.45 -22.99 -3.38
N ILE A 72 33.10 -22.76 -2.24
CA ILE A 72 32.43 -22.73 -0.93
C ILE A 72 31.36 -21.64 -0.88
N SER A 73 31.69 -20.44 -1.37
CA SER A 73 30.75 -19.31 -1.43
C SER A 73 29.52 -19.65 -2.28
N GLN A 74 29.71 -20.26 -3.46
CA GLN A 74 28.61 -20.71 -4.31
C GLN A 74 27.76 -21.80 -3.63
N LYS A 75 28.36 -22.71 -2.89
CA LYS A 75 27.63 -23.73 -2.13
C LYS A 75 26.84 -23.14 -0.97
N ILE A 76 27.38 -22.15 -0.27
CA ILE A 76 26.65 -21.39 0.76
C ILE A 76 25.39 -20.76 0.14
N LEU A 77 25.50 -20.12 -1.02
CA LEU A 77 24.35 -19.55 -1.73
C LEU A 77 23.32 -20.62 -2.11
N LYS A 78 23.72 -21.87 -2.41
CA LYS A 78 22.78 -22.98 -2.68
C LYS A 78 22.15 -23.55 -1.41
N ALA A 79 22.86 -23.50 -0.28
CA ALA A 79 22.40 -24.00 1.03
C ALA A 79 21.45 -23.04 1.76
N GLN A 80 21.54 -21.73 1.48
CA GLN A 80 20.61 -20.69 1.96
C GLN A 80 20.60 -20.47 3.49
N SER A 81 21.72 -20.68 4.19
CA SER A 81 21.87 -20.23 5.59
C SER A 81 22.12 -18.72 5.64
N ALA A 82 21.30 -17.93 6.35
CA ALA A 82 21.31 -16.47 6.15
C ALA A 82 22.60 -15.75 6.55
N VAL A 83 23.16 -16.05 7.73
CA VAL A 83 24.43 -15.47 8.20
C VAL A 83 25.56 -15.82 7.22
N ALA A 84 25.59 -17.06 6.75
CA ALA A 84 26.59 -17.52 5.79
C ALA A 84 26.40 -16.87 4.41
N VAL A 85 25.16 -16.73 3.91
CA VAL A 85 24.87 -16.09 2.62
C VAL A 85 25.35 -14.65 2.60
N GLN A 86 25.11 -13.87 3.67
CA GLN A 86 25.59 -12.49 3.72
C GLN A 86 27.12 -12.40 3.59
N LEU A 87 27.86 -13.23 4.33
CA LEU A 87 29.32 -13.26 4.27
C LEU A 87 29.84 -13.72 2.91
N ALA A 88 29.24 -14.78 2.35
CA ALA A 88 29.58 -15.29 1.03
C ALA A 88 29.37 -14.22 -0.05
N VAL A 89 28.21 -13.53 -0.05
CA VAL A 89 27.94 -12.44 -0.99
C VAL A 89 28.95 -11.31 -0.83
N THR A 90 29.22 -10.84 0.39
CA THR A 90 30.20 -9.76 0.61
C THR A 90 31.57 -10.14 0.05
N LYS A 91 32.07 -11.34 0.37
CA LYS A 91 33.36 -11.81 -0.14
C LYS A 91 33.38 -11.95 -1.66
N MET A 92 32.32 -12.50 -2.26
CA MET A 92 32.20 -12.60 -3.72
C MET A 92 32.22 -11.23 -4.39
N ILE A 93 31.58 -10.21 -3.79
CA ILE A 93 31.60 -8.83 -4.34
C ILE A 93 32.99 -8.22 -4.22
N GLU A 94 33.65 -8.36 -3.06
CA GLU A 94 35.01 -7.84 -2.81
C GLU A 94 36.04 -8.41 -3.78
N GLU A 95 35.94 -9.71 -4.06
CA GLU A 95 36.87 -10.44 -4.94
C GLU A 95 36.41 -10.46 -6.42
N ASN A 96 35.29 -9.80 -6.72
CA ASN A 96 34.65 -9.72 -8.05
C ASN A 96 34.33 -11.09 -8.68
N TRP A 97 33.84 -12.04 -7.87
CA TRP A 97 33.39 -13.35 -8.34
C TRP A 97 31.92 -13.28 -8.75
N LEU A 98 31.64 -13.67 -10.00
CA LEU A 98 30.29 -13.64 -10.57
C LEU A 98 29.76 -15.05 -10.77
N LEU A 99 28.45 -15.21 -10.64
CA LEU A 99 27.79 -16.49 -10.86
C LEU A 99 27.60 -16.74 -12.36
N SER A 100 27.74 -18.00 -12.76
CA SER A 100 27.29 -18.45 -14.08
C SER A 100 25.75 -18.41 -14.16
N HIS A 101 25.21 -18.38 -15.37
CA HIS A 101 23.76 -18.37 -15.59
C HIS A 101 23.05 -19.59 -14.95
N GLU A 102 23.69 -20.76 -14.98
CA GLU A 102 23.17 -21.97 -14.31
C GLU A 102 23.18 -21.83 -12.78
N ALA A 103 24.26 -21.28 -12.22
CA ALA A 103 24.35 -21.02 -10.78
C ALA A 103 23.31 -19.99 -10.32
N CYS A 104 23.07 -18.92 -11.10
CA CYS A 104 22.00 -17.95 -10.81
C CYS A 104 20.63 -18.64 -10.72
N ASN A 105 20.32 -19.54 -11.67
CA ASN A 105 19.06 -20.29 -11.69
C ASN A 105 18.92 -21.23 -10.49
N ASP A 106 20.00 -21.90 -10.10
CA ASP A 106 20.00 -22.77 -8.93
C ASP A 106 19.74 -22.00 -7.64
N VAL A 107 20.46 -20.89 -7.42
CA VAL A 107 20.26 -20.01 -6.25
C VAL A 107 18.82 -19.50 -6.22
N TRP A 108 18.30 -19.02 -7.36
CA TRP A 108 16.92 -18.57 -7.49
C TRP A 108 15.90 -19.65 -7.08
N ARG A 109 16.06 -20.88 -7.57
CA ARG A 109 15.15 -22.00 -7.20
C ARG A 109 15.23 -22.31 -5.72
N LYS A 110 16.42 -22.25 -5.12
CA LYS A 110 16.63 -22.49 -3.69
C LYS A 110 16.03 -21.40 -2.81
N ILE A 111 16.11 -20.13 -3.21
CA ILE A 111 15.43 -19.03 -2.51
C ILE A 111 13.91 -19.28 -2.48
N LYS A 112 13.31 -19.60 -3.64
CA LYS A 112 11.87 -19.89 -3.73
C LYS A 112 11.45 -21.10 -2.89
N ALA A 113 12.25 -22.17 -2.89
CA ALA A 113 11.94 -23.36 -2.12
C ALA A 113 11.96 -23.10 -0.61
N ASN A 114 12.76 -22.14 -0.16
CA ASN A 114 12.93 -21.80 1.24
C ASN A 114 12.15 -20.53 1.64
N GLN A 115 11.12 -20.15 0.87
CA GLN A 115 10.19 -19.08 1.22
C GLN A 115 9.32 -19.53 2.41
N PRO A 116 9.16 -18.70 3.46
CA PRO A 116 8.32 -19.04 4.60
C PRO A 116 6.85 -19.22 4.17
N THR A 117 6.22 -20.30 4.60
CA THR A 117 4.79 -20.56 4.42
C THR A 117 3.99 -20.00 5.61
N GLU A 118 2.75 -19.57 5.39
CA GLU A 118 1.84 -18.95 6.40
C GLU A 118 1.74 -19.75 7.72
N GLU A 119 1.88 -21.07 7.66
CA GLU A 119 1.79 -21.98 8.81
C GLU A 119 3.06 -22.05 9.69
N LYS A 120 4.22 -21.56 9.21
CA LYS A 120 5.53 -21.65 9.91
C LYS A 120 6.13 -20.27 10.24
N LEU A 121 5.31 -19.24 10.23
CA LEU A 121 5.74 -17.85 10.23
C LEU A 121 6.03 -17.36 11.66
N ASP A 122 7.29 -17.49 12.08
CA ASP A 122 7.86 -16.79 13.25
C ASP A 122 8.58 -15.49 12.83
N GLU A 123 8.60 -14.51 13.73
CA GLU A 123 9.16 -13.18 13.52
C GLU A 123 10.66 -13.21 13.19
N ASN A 124 11.42 -14.06 13.88
CA ASN A 124 12.86 -14.24 13.67
C ASN A 124 13.18 -14.85 12.29
N MET A 125 12.34 -15.77 11.82
CA MET A 125 12.53 -16.41 10.51
C MET A 125 12.33 -15.44 9.34
N ILE A 126 11.50 -14.41 9.53
CA ILE A 126 11.24 -13.41 8.49
C ILE A 126 12.38 -12.42 8.37
N ASP A 127 12.94 -11.96 9.48
CA ASP A 127 14.12 -11.09 9.45
C ASP A 127 15.30 -11.82 8.79
N GLU A 128 15.47 -13.10 9.11
CA GLU A 128 16.45 -13.96 8.45
C GLU A 128 16.20 -14.09 6.94
N TYR A 129 14.95 -14.33 6.54
CA TYR A 129 14.56 -14.44 5.15
C TYR A 129 14.83 -13.15 4.36
N VAL A 130 14.46 -11.99 4.92
CA VAL A 130 14.68 -10.65 4.34
C VAL A 130 16.18 -10.40 4.16
N ALA A 131 16.97 -10.68 5.20
CA ALA A 131 18.43 -10.54 5.18
C ALA A 131 19.07 -11.36 4.05
N ARG A 132 18.67 -12.64 3.94
CA ARG A 132 19.16 -13.58 2.92
C ARG A 132 18.76 -13.18 1.51
N VAL A 133 17.50 -12.82 1.28
CA VAL A 133 17.00 -12.40 -0.03
C VAL A 133 17.68 -11.11 -0.49
N THR A 134 17.90 -10.16 0.43
CA THR A 134 18.64 -8.92 0.15
C THR A 134 20.05 -9.22 -0.37
N ALA A 135 20.79 -10.07 0.35
CA ALA A 135 22.15 -10.42 -0.04
C ALA A 135 22.20 -11.16 -1.39
N ASN A 136 21.33 -12.16 -1.57
CA ASN A 136 21.26 -12.88 -2.84
C ASN A 136 20.90 -11.95 -4.02
N CYS A 137 20.02 -10.97 -3.82
CA CYS A 137 19.70 -9.97 -4.84
C CYS A 137 20.93 -9.21 -5.32
N LYS A 138 21.84 -8.82 -4.41
CA LYS A 138 23.08 -8.11 -4.75
C LYS A 138 23.93 -8.91 -5.73
N ILE A 139 24.25 -10.16 -5.39
CA ILE A 139 25.13 -10.98 -6.23
C ILE A 139 24.45 -11.41 -7.53
N LEU A 140 23.15 -11.73 -7.50
CA LEU A 140 22.39 -12.08 -8.70
C LEU A 140 22.31 -10.90 -9.67
N ARG A 141 22.15 -9.67 -9.17
CA ARG A 141 22.19 -8.44 -9.97
C ARG A 141 23.53 -8.23 -10.64
N LEU A 142 24.63 -8.32 -9.88
CA LEU A 142 25.99 -8.18 -10.43
C LEU A 142 26.30 -9.27 -11.47
N SER A 143 25.78 -10.48 -11.26
CA SER A 143 25.92 -11.61 -12.18
C SER A 143 24.98 -11.54 -13.40
N GLY A 144 24.25 -10.43 -13.60
CA GLY A 144 23.45 -10.19 -14.81
C GLY A 144 22.03 -10.78 -14.80
N THR A 145 21.49 -11.17 -13.64
CA THR A 145 20.12 -11.68 -13.54
C THR A 145 19.11 -10.61 -13.97
N PRO A 146 18.12 -10.92 -14.82
CA PRO A 146 17.18 -9.92 -15.32
C PRO A 146 16.40 -9.24 -14.19
N ARG A 147 16.31 -7.89 -14.26
CA ARG A 147 15.65 -7.01 -13.27
C ARG A 147 14.26 -7.51 -12.85
N ARG A 148 13.44 -7.96 -13.80
CA ARG A 148 12.06 -8.45 -13.52
C ARG A 148 12.01 -9.57 -12.47
N PHE A 149 12.99 -10.46 -12.46
CA PHE A 149 13.06 -11.56 -11.50
C PHE A 149 13.44 -11.02 -10.13
N LEU A 150 14.51 -10.24 -10.06
CA LEU A 150 14.98 -9.64 -8.82
C LEU A 150 13.90 -8.74 -8.17
N SER A 151 13.20 -7.91 -8.95
CA SER A 151 12.06 -7.11 -8.47
C SER A 151 10.94 -7.99 -7.92
N SER A 152 10.56 -9.06 -8.63
CA SER A 152 9.52 -9.99 -8.17
C SER A 152 9.90 -10.62 -6.83
N MET A 153 11.16 -11.01 -6.65
CA MET A 153 11.65 -11.63 -5.42
C MET A 153 11.65 -10.66 -4.23
N LEU A 154 12.13 -9.43 -4.40
CA LEU A 154 12.08 -8.43 -3.33
C LEU A 154 10.63 -8.05 -2.99
N LEU A 155 9.76 -7.90 -3.98
CA LEU A 155 8.35 -7.57 -3.73
C LEU A 155 7.60 -8.69 -3.00
N GLU A 156 7.89 -9.95 -3.30
CA GLU A 156 7.36 -11.11 -2.56
C GLU A 156 7.91 -11.16 -1.14
N CYS A 157 9.21 -10.89 -0.97
CA CYS A 157 9.83 -10.79 0.34
C CYS A 157 9.22 -9.68 1.20
N PHE A 158 9.00 -8.51 0.61
CA PHE A 158 8.34 -7.38 1.27
C PHE A 158 6.91 -7.73 1.70
N LYS A 159 6.15 -8.42 0.84
CA LYS A 159 4.79 -8.88 1.18
C LYS A 159 4.81 -9.80 2.40
N ALA A 160 5.74 -10.75 2.45
CA ALA A 160 5.88 -11.62 3.62
C ALA A 160 6.24 -10.82 4.89
N SER A 161 7.20 -9.88 4.81
CA SER A 161 7.60 -9.09 5.98
C SER A 161 6.53 -8.10 6.47
N SER A 162 5.72 -7.58 5.55
CA SER A 162 4.67 -6.60 5.85
C SER A 162 3.59 -7.13 6.82
N GLN A 163 3.45 -8.45 6.98
CA GLN A 163 2.49 -9.06 7.91
C GLN A 163 2.82 -8.74 9.39
N PHE A 164 4.10 -8.50 9.73
CA PHE A 164 4.58 -8.32 11.11
C PHE A 164 4.71 -6.86 11.56
N ARG A 165 4.20 -5.88 10.81
CA ARG A 165 4.32 -4.44 11.14
C ARG A 165 5.75 -3.90 11.27
N LYS A 166 6.78 -4.66 10.87
CA LYS A 166 8.18 -4.21 10.97
C LYS A 166 8.57 -3.18 9.92
N THR A 167 9.44 -2.27 10.34
CA THR A 167 10.23 -1.44 9.42
C THR A 167 11.29 -2.30 8.75
N VAL A 168 11.27 -2.33 7.42
CA VAL A 168 12.23 -3.09 6.64
C VAL A 168 13.61 -2.42 6.72
N SER A 169 14.69 -3.21 6.71
CA SER A 169 16.05 -2.70 6.88
C SER A 169 16.47 -1.74 5.75
N THR A 170 17.36 -0.79 6.05
CA THR A 170 17.89 0.15 5.06
C THR A 170 18.57 -0.56 3.89
N ASP A 171 19.25 -1.67 4.14
CA ASP A 171 19.92 -2.46 3.10
C ASP A 171 18.94 -3.08 2.11
N PHE A 172 17.82 -3.61 2.60
CA PHE A 172 16.76 -4.11 1.73
C PHE A 172 16.15 -2.97 0.93
N LEU A 173 15.87 -1.83 1.56
CA LEU A 173 15.29 -0.67 0.88
C LEU A 173 16.25 -0.11 -0.19
N ASN A 174 17.55 -0.14 0.02
CA ASN A 174 18.55 0.24 -0.98
C ASN A 174 18.50 -0.67 -2.21
N GLU A 175 18.45 -1.99 -2.02
CA GLU A 175 18.31 -2.92 -3.16
C GLU A 175 16.95 -2.77 -3.85
N LEU A 176 15.87 -2.55 -3.09
CA LEU A 176 14.56 -2.27 -3.66
C LEU A 176 14.58 -0.95 -4.45
N ALA A 177 15.25 0.10 -3.97
CA ALA A 177 15.37 1.37 -4.69
C ALA A 177 16.10 1.21 -6.03
N ILE A 178 17.10 0.32 -6.14
CA ILE A 178 17.77 0.06 -7.41
C ILE A 178 16.81 -0.61 -8.42
N LEU A 179 15.93 -1.49 -7.95
CA LEU A 179 15.09 -2.34 -8.80
C LEU A 179 13.67 -1.81 -9.02
N SER A 180 13.11 -1.07 -8.07
CA SER A 180 11.82 -0.38 -8.17
C SER A 180 11.92 0.98 -7.45
N SER A 181 12.55 1.93 -8.13
CA SER A 181 12.87 3.24 -7.55
C SER A 181 11.64 4.09 -7.23
N PHE A 182 10.52 3.87 -7.91
CA PHE A 182 9.26 4.58 -7.66
C PHE A 182 8.30 3.82 -6.75
N HIS A 183 8.76 2.74 -6.11
CA HIS A 183 7.96 2.01 -5.14
C HIS A 183 7.53 2.95 -3.99
N PRO A 184 6.26 2.93 -3.54
CA PRO A 184 5.75 3.89 -2.55
C PRO A 184 6.55 3.94 -1.23
N VAL A 185 7.09 2.81 -0.78
CA VAL A 185 7.93 2.74 0.43
C VAL A 185 9.24 3.53 0.27
N ILE A 186 9.82 3.54 -0.93
CA ILE A 186 11.06 4.27 -1.24
C ILE A 186 10.78 5.76 -1.27
N ILE A 187 9.67 6.16 -1.91
CA ILE A 187 9.21 7.56 -1.95
C ILE A 187 8.92 8.07 -0.54
N ALA A 188 8.19 7.30 0.28
CA ALA A 188 7.95 7.65 1.68
C ALA A 188 9.25 7.77 2.49
N GLY A 189 10.22 6.88 2.23
CA GLY A 189 11.53 6.91 2.87
C GLY A 189 12.33 8.15 2.50
N SER A 190 12.34 8.56 1.22
CA SER A 190 13.05 9.76 0.76
C SER A 190 12.45 11.07 1.25
N MET A 191 11.18 11.06 1.69
CA MET A 191 10.49 12.23 2.24
C MET A 191 10.76 12.47 3.74
N LYS A 192 11.32 11.49 4.47
CA LYS A 192 11.62 11.64 5.90
C LYS A 192 12.71 12.69 6.11
N LYS A 193 12.61 13.48 7.20
CA LYS A 193 13.62 14.49 7.56
C LYS A 193 14.97 13.82 7.82
N GLY A 194 15.86 13.92 6.84
CA GLY A 194 17.21 13.37 6.81
C GLY A 194 17.82 13.65 5.42
N PRO A 195 19.11 13.38 5.20
CA PRO A 195 19.65 13.39 3.84
C PRO A 195 18.82 12.43 2.99
N ASN A 196 18.41 12.83 1.78
CA ASN A 196 17.64 12.00 0.84
C ASN A 196 18.26 10.59 0.78
N ILE A 197 17.66 9.64 1.50
CA ILE A 197 18.29 8.34 1.78
C ILE A 197 18.44 7.55 0.47
N PHE A 198 17.53 7.78 -0.48
CA PHE A 198 17.51 7.11 -1.78
C PHE A 198 17.69 8.11 -2.91
N LEU A 199 18.60 7.80 -3.83
CA LEU A 199 18.75 8.54 -5.09
C LEU A 199 17.71 8.04 -6.08
N LEU A 200 16.65 8.82 -6.28
CA LEU A 200 15.63 8.53 -7.29
C LEU A 200 16.17 8.83 -8.70
N PRO A 201 15.94 7.95 -9.69
CA PRO A 201 16.44 8.15 -11.04
C PRO A 201 15.80 9.39 -11.66
N GLN A 202 16.61 10.12 -12.43
CA GLN A 202 16.12 11.21 -13.27
C GLN A 202 15.31 10.62 -14.43
N VAL A 203 14.13 11.18 -14.68
CA VAL A 203 13.24 10.78 -15.79
C VAL A 203 13.10 11.94 -16.76
N PHE A 204 12.81 11.60 -18.01
CA PHE A 204 12.82 12.56 -19.12
C PHE A 204 11.72 13.63 -18.99
N THR A 205 10.55 13.27 -18.45
CA THR A 205 9.45 14.21 -18.21
C THR A 205 8.78 13.93 -16.87
N GLU A 206 8.20 14.98 -16.27
CA GLU A 206 7.36 14.86 -15.09
C GLU A 206 6.10 14.02 -15.33
N TYR A 207 5.58 14.02 -16.57
CA TYR A 207 4.45 13.18 -16.96
C TYR A 207 4.82 11.70 -16.88
N HIS A 208 5.98 11.33 -17.43
CA HIS A 208 6.47 9.96 -17.35
C HIS A 208 6.69 9.53 -15.89
N ARG A 209 7.18 10.43 -15.03
CA ARG A 209 7.30 10.13 -13.60
C ARG A 209 5.95 9.90 -12.93
N PHE A 210 4.98 10.77 -13.23
CA PHE A 210 3.63 10.63 -12.73
C PHE A 210 3.02 9.28 -13.13
N CYS A 211 3.19 8.83 -14.37
CA CYS A 211 2.68 7.51 -14.77
C CYS A 211 3.36 6.38 -13.99
N LEU A 212 4.69 6.41 -13.84
CA LEU A 212 5.41 5.35 -13.12
C LEU A 212 5.06 5.31 -11.63
N GLU A 213 5.03 6.46 -10.96
CA GLU A 213 4.66 6.57 -9.55
C GLU A 213 3.21 6.12 -9.33
N THR A 214 2.29 6.49 -10.23
CA THR A 214 0.89 6.04 -10.19
C THR A 214 0.77 4.52 -10.35
N GLN A 215 1.44 3.94 -11.33
CA GLN A 215 1.40 2.49 -11.58
C GLN A 215 1.95 1.67 -10.41
N GLU A 216 3.10 2.07 -9.87
CA GLU A 216 3.70 1.44 -8.68
C GLU A 216 2.81 1.63 -7.45
N PHE A 217 2.15 2.78 -7.29
CA PHE A 217 1.22 3.01 -6.19
C PHE A 217 -0.02 2.11 -6.27
N ILE A 218 -0.63 2.01 -7.45
CA ILE A 218 -1.79 1.14 -7.71
C ILE A 218 -1.43 -0.34 -7.50
N SER A 219 -0.27 -0.79 -8.01
CA SER A 219 0.15 -2.19 -7.87
C SER A 219 0.50 -2.57 -6.42
N PHE A 220 1.02 -1.60 -5.67
CA PHE A 220 1.43 -1.80 -4.29
C PHE A 220 0.25 -1.90 -3.33
N TYR A 221 -0.77 -1.06 -3.51
CA TYR A 221 -1.84 -0.95 -2.52
C TYR A 221 -2.76 -2.17 -2.55
N ARG A 222 -2.92 -2.81 -1.39
CA ARG A 222 -3.80 -3.95 -1.19
C ARG A 222 -4.80 -3.64 -0.09
N HIS A 223 -6.07 -3.92 -0.37
CA HIS A 223 -7.14 -3.91 0.64
C HIS A 223 -6.73 -4.83 1.82
N HIS A 224 -6.90 -4.34 3.05
CA HIS A 224 -6.67 -5.06 4.32
C HIS A 224 -5.23 -5.44 4.72
N SER A 225 -4.19 -4.85 4.11
CA SER A 225 -2.81 -5.07 4.60
C SER A 225 -2.56 -4.40 5.97
N VAL A 226 -2.07 -5.19 6.93
CA VAL A 226 -1.66 -4.71 8.27
C VAL A 226 -0.58 -3.62 8.17
N TYR A 227 0.35 -3.76 7.23
CA TYR A 227 1.40 -2.78 6.97
C TYR A 227 0.84 -1.44 6.48
N HIS A 228 -0.06 -1.46 5.48
CA HIS A 228 -0.63 -0.23 4.94
C HIS A 228 -1.37 0.53 6.03
N ARG A 229 -2.15 -0.17 6.86
CA ARG A 229 -2.87 0.43 7.99
C ARG A 229 -1.94 1.07 9.01
N ALA A 230 -0.77 0.46 9.27
CA ALA A 230 0.21 1.00 10.22
C ALA A 230 1.01 2.18 9.64
N ASN A 231 1.15 2.27 8.31
CA ASN A 231 1.97 3.26 7.62
C ASN A 231 1.15 4.29 6.82
N SER A 232 -0.13 4.44 7.13
CA SER A 232 -1.08 5.28 6.37
C SER A 232 -0.64 6.74 6.24
N CYS A 233 -0.07 7.36 7.28
CA CYS A 233 0.44 8.74 7.16
C CYS A 233 1.55 8.86 6.10
N GLY A 234 2.46 7.88 6.05
CA GLY A 234 3.51 7.84 5.04
C GLY A 234 2.93 7.65 3.65
N MET A 235 1.99 6.71 3.49
CA MET A 235 1.32 6.44 2.21
C MET A 235 0.49 7.63 1.73
N LEU A 236 -0.17 8.35 2.65
CA LEU A 236 -0.89 9.58 2.33
C LEU A 236 0.08 10.66 1.83
N SER A 237 1.27 10.78 2.43
CA SER A 237 2.29 11.72 1.98
C SER A 237 2.79 11.39 0.56
N VAL A 238 2.96 10.10 0.23
CA VAL A 238 3.27 9.65 -1.13
C VAL A 238 2.15 9.99 -2.10
N PHE A 239 0.91 9.65 -1.76
CA PHE A 239 -0.27 9.96 -2.57
C PHE A 239 -0.38 11.47 -2.86
N ARG A 240 -0.25 12.31 -1.81
CA ARG A 240 -0.24 13.78 -1.95
C ARG A 240 0.87 14.25 -2.89
N SER A 241 2.06 13.66 -2.80
CA SER A 241 3.17 14.01 -3.69
C SER A 241 2.90 13.64 -5.15
N ILE A 242 2.26 12.50 -5.42
CA ILE A 242 1.82 12.11 -6.76
C ILE A 242 0.79 13.12 -7.29
N CYS A 243 -0.20 13.51 -6.46
CA CYS A 243 -1.19 14.52 -6.84
C CYS A 243 -0.56 15.91 -7.07
N ASP A 244 0.42 16.31 -6.27
CA ASP A 244 1.16 17.56 -6.48
C ASP A 244 1.92 17.57 -7.81
N ARG A 245 2.50 16.42 -8.19
CA ARG A 245 3.16 16.24 -9.48
C ARG A 245 2.16 16.28 -10.63
N MET A 246 1.00 15.62 -10.48
CA MET A 246 -0.11 15.71 -11.43
C MET A 246 -0.55 17.16 -11.65
N ASN A 247 -0.50 18.01 -10.61
CA ASN A 247 -0.81 19.42 -10.76
C ASN A 247 0.20 20.19 -11.63
N ARG A 248 1.48 19.77 -11.65
CA ARG A 248 2.58 20.43 -12.38
C ARG A 248 2.72 20.03 -13.85
N ILE A 249 2.15 18.90 -14.25
CA ILE A 249 2.23 18.41 -15.63
C ILE A 249 1.20 19.11 -16.54
N GLU A 250 1.28 18.84 -17.84
CA GLU A 250 0.27 19.33 -18.81
C GLU A 250 -1.14 18.79 -18.50
N PRO A 251 -2.20 19.40 -19.06
CA PRO A 251 -3.57 18.89 -18.91
C PRO A 251 -3.69 17.43 -19.35
N LEU A 252 -4.40 16.64 -18.55
CA LEU A 252 -4.56 15.21 -18.76
C LEU A 252 -5.52 14.92 -19.91
N GLN A 253 -5.26 13.82 -20.61
CA GLN A 253 -6.03 13.37 -21.76
C GLN A 253 -7.14 12.39 -21.34
N GLY A 254 -8.05 12.06 -22.27
CA GLY A 254 -9.15 11.13 -21.98
C GLY A 254 -8.67 9.72 -21.61
N GLU A 255 -7.53 9.31 -22.13
CA GLU A 255 -6.89 8.03 -21.82
C GLU A 255 -6.37 7.95 -20.37
N ASP A 256 -6.14 9.10 -19.72
CA ASP A 256 -5.64 9.17 -18.34
C ASP A 256 -6.73 9.00 -17.29
N ILE A 257 -8.02 9.05 -17.69
CA ILE A 257 -9.14 8.96 -16.76
C ILE A 257 -9.07 7.66 -15.95
N GLU A 258 -8.83 6.52 -16.60
CA GLU A 258 -8.72 5.23 -15.88
C GLU A 258 -7.60 5.25 -14.85
N ASN A 259 -6.41 5.70 -15.25
CA ASN A 259 -5.23 5.71 -14.38
C ASN A 259 -5.44 6.59 -13.15
N VAL A 260 -6.03 7.77 -13.32
CA VAL A 260 -6.28 8.70 -12.21
C VAL A 260 -7.39 8.17 -11.30
N VAL A 261 -8.43 7.56 -11.87
CA VAL A 261 -9.47 6.90 -11.06
C VAL A 261 -8.88 5.74 -10.26
N ASP A 262 -8.06 4.88 -10.87
CA ASP A 262 -7.43 3.74 -10.19
C ASP A 262 -6.45 4.19 -9.10
N LEU A 263 -5.71 5.28 -9.33
CA LEU A 263 -4.88 5.93 -8.32
C LEU A 263 -5.72 6.31 -7.10
N TRP A 264 -6.85 6.99 -7.32
CA TRP A 264 -7.75 7.36 -6.24
C TRP A 264 -8.30 6.13 -5.51
N LEU A 265 -8.80 5.13 -6.25
CA LEU A 265 -9.34 3.90 -5.66
C LEU A 265 -8.32 3.13 -4.82
N ALA A 266 -7.04 3.17 -5.21
CA ALA A 266 -5.94 2.62 -4.43
C ALA A 266 -5.66 3.44 -3.16
N ALA A 267 -5.86 4.76 -3.20
CA ALA A 267 -5.62 5.65 -2.07
C ALA A 267 -6.75 5.61 -1.01
N ILE A 268 -7.98 5.30 -1.42
CA ILE A 268 -9.16 5.32 -0.53
C ILE A 268 -8.93 4.60 0.82
N PRO A 269 -8.40 3.36 0.87
CA PRO A 269 -8.27 2.66 2.15
C PRO A 269 -7.14 3.22 3.04
N ILE A 270 -6.34 4.19 2.57
CA ILE A 270 -5.36 4.88 3.42
C ILE A 270 -6.09 5.63 4.53
N PHE A 271 -7.26 6.19 4.21
CA PHE A 271 -8.03 7.01 5.13
C PHE A 271 -8.62 6.25 6.32
N ASP A 272 -8.65 4.92 6.26
CA ASP A 272 -9.08 4.04 7.36
C ASP A 272 -7.91 3.61 8.28
N GLY A 273 -6.70 4.08 8.00
CA GLY A 273 -5.51 3.66 8.74
C GLY A 273 -5.07 4.59 9.87
N HIS A 274 -4.00 4.17 10.56
CA HIS A 274 -3.58 4.81 11.80
C HIS A 274 -2.98 6.19 11.55
N GLY A 275 -3.37 7.15 12.40
CA GLY A 275 -2.83 8.51 12.39
C GLY A 275 -3.42 9.45 11.35
N ILE A 276 -4.37 8.99 10.52
CA ILE A 276 -5.13 9.87 9.61
C ILE A 276 -6.13 10.69 10.43
N SER A 277 -6.10 12.00 10.24
CA SER A 277 -7.02 12.94 10.91
C SER A 277 -8.19 13.36 10.00
N MET A 278 -9.23 13.96 10.60
CA MET A 278 -10.32 14.59 9.81
C MET A 278 -9.81 15.73 8.91
N ASN A 279 -8.75 16.43 9.31
CA ASN A 279 -8.13 17.45 8.47
C ASN A 279 -7.51 16.82 7.22
N ASP A 280 -6.88 15.66 7.37
CA ASP A 280 -6.28 14.97 6.23
C ASP A 280 -7.31 14.57 5.18
N ILE A 281 -8.49 14.18 5.63
CA ILE A 281 -9.63 13.79 4.80
C ILE A 281 -10.19 15.04 4.09
N THR A 282 -10.42 16.13 4.82
CA THR A 282 -10.89 17.40 4.25
C THR A 282 -9.91 17.95 3.21
N ASP A 283 -8.60 17.87 3.46
CA ASP A 283 -7.59 18.29 2.49
C ASP A 283 -7.57 17.38 1.26
N SER A 284 -7.85 16.09 1.43
CA SER A 284 -7.96 15.14 0.31
C SER A 284 -9.19 15.44 -0.56
N ALA A 285 -10.26 16.02 -0.01
CA ALA A 285 -11.40 16.47 -0.80
C ALA A 285 -11.00 17.56 -1.83
N LYS A 286 -10.09 18.48 -1.44
CA LYS A 286 -9.54 19.51 -2.35
C LYS A 286 -8.71 18.90 -3.48
N LEU A 287 -8.05 17.76 -3.20
CA LEU A 287 -7.31 17.03 -4.22
C LEU A 287 -8.24 16.42 -5.27
N ILE A 288 -9.48 16.02 -4.94
CA ILE A 288 -10.44 15.53 -5.94
C ILE A 288 -10.83 16.66 -6.90
N GLU A 289 -11.09 17.86 -6.37
CA GLU A 289 -11.38 19.04 -7.18
C GLU A 289 -10.18 19.40 -8.08
N ALA A 290 -8.96 19.37 -7.54
CA ALA A 290 -7.74 19.59 -8.31
C ALA A 290 -7.53 18.51 -9.40
N SER A 291 -7.74 17.23 -9.07
CA SER A 291 -7.67 16.12 -10.05
C SER A 291 -8.64 16.35 -11.20
N THR A 292 -9.85 16.81 -10.87
CA THR A 292 -10.89 17.10 -11.86
C THR A 292 -10.49 18.27 -12.75
N SER A 293 -9.88 19.32 -12.20
CA SER A 293 -9.51 20.51 -12.98
C SER A 293 -8.38 20.26 -13.99
N LYS A 294 -7.62 19.17 -13.83
CA LYS A 294 -6.58 18.74 -14.77
C LYS A 294 -7.10 18.23 -16.11
N PHE A 295 -8.37 17.86 -16.18
CA PHE A 295 -9.03 17.51 -17.44
C PHE A 295 -9.69 18.75 -18.06
N ASP A 296 -9.78 18.75 -19.39
CA ASP A 296 -10.57 19.75 -20.12
C ASP A 296 -12.06 19.63 -19.75
N ILE A 297 -12.80 20.73 -19.88
CA ILE A 297 -14.17 20.86 -19.36
C ILE A 297 -15.09 19.71 -19.80
N LYS A 298 -14.91 19.21 -21.03
CA LYS A 298 -15.68 18.09 -21.61
C LYS A 298 -15.41 16.76 -20.93
N ARG A 299 -14.21 16.54 -20.40
CA ARG A 299 -13.82 15.26 -19.76
C ARG A 299 -14.00 15.27 -18.26
N ARG A 300 -14.10 16.43 -17.61
CA ARG A 300 -14.38 16.54 -16.16
C ARG A 300 -15.61 15.75 -15.70
N PRO A 301 -16.80 15.85 -16.34
CA PRO A 301 -17.94 15.04 -15.92
C PRO A 301 -17.72 13.55 -16.19
N LEU A 302 -16.96 13.18 -17.23
CA LEU A 302 -16.61 11.79 -17.54
C LEU A 302 -15.69 11.18 -16.48
N PHE A 303 -14.68 11.93 -16.01
CA PHE A 303 -13.82 11.53 -14.91
C PHE A 303 -14.62 11.25 -13.64
N LEU A 304 -15.45 12.20 -13.21
CA LEU A 304 -16.28 12.05 -11.99
C LEU A 304 -17.28 10.90 -12.12
N LYS A 305 -17.91 10.73 -13.28
CA LYS A 305 -18.79 9.58 -13.57
C LYS A 305 -18.03 8.27 -13.49
N ARG A 306 -16.85 8.17 -14.11
CA ARG A 306 -16.07 6.95 -14.11
C ARG A 306 -15.63 6.58 -12.70
N PHE A 307 -15.21 7.58 -11.93
CA PHE A 307 -14.85 7.42 -10.53
C PHE A 307 -16.04 6.87 -9.71
N LEU A 308 -17.20 7.52 -9.79
CA LEU A 308 -18.41 7.09 -9.08
C LEU A 308 -18.90 5.70 -9.53
N ARG A 309 -18.76 5.38 -10.83
CA ARG A 309 -19.09 4.07 -11.37
C ARG A 309 -18.23 2.97 -10.75
N LYS A 310 -16.89 3.10 -10.78
CA LYS A 310 -16.00 2.09 -10.18
C LYS A 310 -16.25 1.93 -8.67
N LEU A 311 -16.59 3.01 -7.97
CA LEU A 311 -17.02 2.92 -6.57
C LEU A 311 -18.29 2.08 -6.41
N SER A 312 -19.32 2.34 -7.21
CA SER A 312 -20.58 1.58 -7.17
C SER A 312 -20.45 0.08 -7.54
N GLU A 313 -19.38 -0.28 -8.26
CA GLU A 313 -19.09 -1.66 -8.67
C GLU A 313 -18.35 -2.44 -7.58
N LYS A 314 -17.71 -1.76 -6.63
CA LYS A 314 -17.10 -2.39 -5.46
C LYS A 314 -18.20 -2.89 -4.52
N LYS A 315 -18.17 -4.19 -4.23
CA LYS A 315 -19.12 -4.84 -3.30
C LYS A 315 -18.64 -4.84 -1.84
N ASP A 316 -17.41 -4.36 -1.59
CA ASP A 316 -16.80 -4.39 -0.28
C ASP A 316 -17.28 -3.20 0.56
N ALA A 317 -18.29 -3.45 1.40
CA ALA A 317 -18.89 -2.52 2.35
C ALA A 317 -17.95 -2.03 3.49
N SER A 318 -16.64 -2.24 3.40
CA SER A 318 -15.72 -2.09 4.54
C SER A 318 -14.77 -0.91 4.47
N VAL A 319 -14.78 -0.10 3.40
CA VAL A 319 -14.05 1.17 3.46
C VAL A 319 -14.89 2.09 4.31
N GLY A 320 -14.30 2.62 5.39
CA GLY A 320 -14.94 3.66 6.17
C GLY A 320 -15.25 4.82 5.24
N MET A 321 -14.23 5.60 4.90
CA MET A 321 -14.37 6.95 4.36
C MET A 321 -15.01 7.11 2.95
N GLU A 322 -15.56 6.04 2.36
CA GLU A 322 -16.19 6.07 1.05
C GLU A 322 -17.37 7.07 0.93
N PRO A 323 -18.34 7.16 1.86
CA PRO A 323 -19.44 8.11 1.76
C PRO A 323 -18.99 9.58 1.65
N GLN A 324 -17.93 9.95 2.36
CA GLN A 324 -17.33 11.30 2.35
C GLN A 324 -16.70 11.58 0.98
N ILE A 325 -16.00 10.60 0.40
CA ILE A 325 -15.37 10.73 -0.92
C ILE A 325 -16.44 10.85 -2.01
N VAL A 326 -17.48 10.01 -1.94
CA VAL A 326 -18.64 10.04 -2.83
C VAL A 326 -19.37 11.38 -2.73
N ALA A 327 -19.58 11.89 -1.51
CA ALA A 327 -20.12 13.23 -1.28
C ALA A 327 -19.24 14.33 -1.91
N THR A 328 -17.91 14.23 -1.83
CA THR A 328 -17.01 15.19 -2.51
C THR A 328 -17.13 15.10 -4.03
N ILE A 329 -17.22 13.90 -4.61
CA ILE A 329 -17.42 13.74 -6.07
C ILE A 329 -18.73 14.43 -6.50
N ILE A 330 -19.82 14.20 -5.76
CA ILE A 330 -21.14 14.81 -6.05
C ILE A 330 -21.09 16.33 -5.91
N THR A 331 -20.50 16.84 -4.83
CA THR A 331 -20.35 18.29 -4.61
C THR A 331 -19.47 18.92 -5.71
N THR A 332 -18.40 18.24 -6.13
CA THR A 332 -17.52 18.69 -7.22
C THR A 332 -18.30 18.75 -8.54
N PHE A 333 -19.11 17.72 -8.84
CA PHE A 333 -19.99 17.70 -10.01
C PHE A 333 -20.99 18.87 -9.95
N GLN A 334 -21.69 19.03 -8.83
CA GLN A 334 -22.65 20.11 -8.61
C GLN A 334 -22.04 21.49 -8.85
N ARG A 335 -20.88 21.79 -8.26
CA ARG A 335 -20.20 23.09 -8.39
C ARG A 335 -19.80 23.37 -9.84
N ASN A 336 -19.30 22.38 -10.57
CA ASN A 336 -18.93 22.56 -11.97
C ASN A 336 -20.18 22.68 -12.87
N ALA A 337 -21.23 21.90 -12.60
CA ALA A 337 -22.48 21.97 -13.36
C ALA A 337 -23.18 23.32 -13.19
N PHE A 338 -23.46 23.73 -11.96
CA PHE A 338 -24.40 24.82 -11.69
C PHE A 338 -23.74 26.17 -11.40
N ASN A 339 -22.59 26.21 -10.72
CA ASN A 339 -21.91 27.49 -10.48
C ASN A 339 -21.30 28.05 -11.76
N HIS A 340 -20.80 27.18 -12.63
CA HIS A 340 -20.22 27.56 -13.92
C HIS A 340 -21.20 27.43 -15.09
N LYS A 341 -22.42 26.94 -14.84
CA LYS A 341 -23.48 26.73 -15.84
C LYS A 341 -22.99 25.97 -17.09
N SER A 342 -22.23 24.89 -16.89
CA SER A 342 -21.59 24.14 -17.98
C SER A 342 -22.57 23.18 -18.66
N SER A 343 -22.69 23.29 -19.99
CA SER A 343 -23.53 22.40 -20.80
C SER A 343 -23.01 20.96 -20.81
N GLU A 344 -21.69 20.78 -20.81
CA GLU A 344 -21.03 19.48 -20.76
C GLU A 344 -21.48 18.67 -19.53
N PHE A 345 -21.59 19.32 -18.37
CA PHE A 345 -22.10 18.67 -17.15
C PHE A 345 -23.60 18.41 -17.22
N TYR A 346 -24.37 19.29 -17.85
CA TYR A 346 -25.81 19.10 -17.99
C TYR A 346 -26.14 17.90 -18.87
N GLU A 347 -25.41 17.69 -19.96
CA GLU A 347 -25.53 16.52 -20.83
C GLU A 347 -25.41 15.23 -20.02
N GLU A 348 -24.38 15.17 -19.17
CA GLU A 348 -24.03 14.01 -18.36
C GLU A 348 -24.86 13.81 -17.08
N LEU A 349 -25.65 14.81 -16.67
CA LEU A 349 -26.41 14.84 -15.42
C LEU A 349 -27.37 13.64 -15.28
N GLY A 350 -28.00 13.17 -16.36
CA GLY A 350 -28.94 12.08 -16.27
C GLY A 350 -28.31 10.76 -15.85
N GLU A 351 -27.14 10.42 -16.40
CA GLU A 351 -26.41 9.21 -16.03
C GLU A 351 -25.73 9.38 -14.68
N PHE A 352 -25.27 10.59 -14.35
CA PHE A 352 -24.72 10.88 -13.03
C PHE A 352 -25.74 10.58 -11.92
N TRP A 353 -27.02 10.94 -12.12
CA TRP A 353 -28.10 10.57 -11.18
C TRP A 353 -28.31 9.05 -11.08
N THR A 354 -28.22 8.32 -12.19
CA THR A 354 -28.27 6.85 -12.15
C THR A 354 -27.14 6.26 -11.29
N LEU A 355 -25.95 6.86 -11.33
CA LEU A 355 -24.83 6.44 -10.49
C LEU A 355 -25.07 6.76 -9.01
N CYS A 356 -25.58 7.95 -8.68
CA CYS A 356 -25.95 8.29 -7.29
C CYS A 356 -26.99 7.31 -6.72
N LEU A 357 -27.95 6.87 -7.52
CA LEU A 357 -28.96 5.88 -7.10
C LEU A 357 -28.36 4.49 -6.83
N LYS A 358 -27.27 4.13 -7.51
CA LYS A 358 -26.59 2.84 -7.31
C LYS A 358 -25.79 2.78 -6.02
N MET A 359 -25.34 3.91 -5.50
CA MET A 359 -24.66 4.00 -4.22
C MET A 359 -25.63 3.70 -3.08
N LYS A 360 -25.31 2.70 -2.25
CA LYS A 360 -26.14 2.29 -1.11
C LYS A 360 -25.24 2.11 0.11
N TYR A 361 -25.72 2.59 1.25
CA TYR A 361 -25.04 2.47 2.52
C TYR A 361 -26.00 1.95 3.58
N ASP A 362 -25.58 0.93 4.32
CA ASP A 362 -26.40 0.30 5.35
C ASP A 362 -26.50 1.17 6.61
N ASP A 363 -25.45 1.91 6.94
CA ASP A 363 -25.44 2.85 8.06
C ASP A 363 -25.66 4.29 7.58
N ILE A 364 -26.86 4.82 7.85
CA ILE A 364 -27.23 6.18 7.48
C ILE A 364 -26.48 7.23 8.30
N TYR A 365 -26.13 6.96 9.57
CA TYR A 365 -25.33 7.91 10.36
C TYR A 365 -23.98 8.15 9.72
N TYR A 366 -23.38 7.05 9.28
CA TYR A 366 -22.08 7.06 8.66
C TYR A 366 -22.13 7.68 7.25
N ALA A 367 -23.24 7.50 6.53
CA ALA A 367 -23.47 8.06 5.19
C ALA A 367 -24.19 9.42 5.13
N THR A 368 -24.43 10.11 6.26
CA THR A 368 -25.15 11.41 6.31
C THR A 368 -24.62 12.41 5.26
N VAL A 369 -23.29 12.53 5.11
CA VAL A 369 -22.69 13.47 4.16
C VAL A 369 -23.02 13.15 2.70
N PHE A 370 -23.20 11.87 2.37
CA PHE A 370 -23.61 11.45 1.03
C PHE A 370 -25.05 11.88 0.75
N TYR A 371 -25.98 11.55 1.65
CA TYR A 371 -27.38 11.98 1.51
C TYR A 371 -27.50 13.50 1.38
N SER A 372 -26.79 14.27 2.23
CA SER A 372 -26.75 15.73 2.11
C SER A 372 -26.24 16.22 0.75
N ALA A 373 -25.21 15.57 0.19
CA ALA A 373 -24.68 15.95 -1.12
C ALA A 373 -25.67 15.66 -2.25
N VAL A 374 -26.39 14.53 -2.20
CA VAL A 374 -27.48 14.21 -3.14
C VAL A 374 -28.59 15.25 -3.06
N PHE A 375 -29.05 15.59 -1.86
CA PHE A 375 -30.12 16.56 -1.66
C PHE A 375 -29.72 17.95 -2.18
N THR A 376 -28.51 18.40 -1.88
CA THR A 376 -27.99 19.69 -2.38
C THR A 376 -27.81 19.70 -3.91
N LEU A 377 -27.44 18.57 -4.53
CA LEU A 377 -27.38 18.44 -5.99
C LEU A 377 -28.78 18.60 -6.62
N ALA A 378 -29.78 17.94 -6.04
CA ALA A 378 -31.18 18.05 -6.49
C ALA A 378 -31.73 19.46 -6.33
N GLN A 379 -31.49 20.08 -5.17
CA GLN A 379 -31.84 21.47 -4.91
C GLN A 379 -31.21 22.40 -5.97
N ALA A 380 -29.92 22.23 -6.28
CA ALA A 380 -29.25 23.03 -7.28
C ALA A 380 -29.86 22.85 -8.68
N GLN A 381 -30.15 21.62 -9.10
CA GLN A 381 -30.82 21.36 -10.37
C GLN A 381 -32.15 22.11 -10.49
N ALA A 382 -32.94 22.14 -9.42
CA ALA A 382 -34.23 22.83 -9.40
C ALA A 382 -34.07 24.36 -9.41
N VAL A 383 -33.19 24.91 -8.57
CA VAL A 383 -32.92 26.35 -8.49
C VAL A 383 -32.43 26.92 -9.83
N PHE A 384 -31.53 26.19 -10.51
CA PHE A 384 -31.02 26.59 -11.82
C PHE A 384 -31.95 26.20 -12.98
N ARG A 385 -33.10 25.58 -12.70
CA ARG A 385 -34.14 25.21 -13.67
C ARG A 385 -33.64 24.31 -14.80
N VAL A 386 -32.80 23.34 -14.48
CA VAL A 386 -32.14 22.47 -15.48
C VAL A 386 -32.91 21.15 -15.63
N LYS A 387 -33.26 20.81 -16.87
CA LYS A 387 -33.90 19.54 -17.28
C LYS A 387 -35.10 19.17 -16.39
N LYS A 388 -36.23 19.89 -16.54
CA LYS A 388 -37.46 19.73 -15.75
C LYS A 388 -37.94 18.28 -15.61
N GLU A 389 -38.02 17.54 -16.73
CA GLU A 389 -38.45 16.14 -16.71
C GLU A 389 -37.48 15.22 -15.95
N LEU A 390 -36.18 15.50 -16.04
CA LEU A 390 -35.19 14.77 -15.24
C LEU A 390 -35.36 15.10 -13.75
N CYS A 391 -35.59 16.38 -13.41
CA CYS A 391 -35.84 16.83 -12.04
C CYS A 391 -37.05 16.12 -11.41
N ARG A 392 -38.14 15.97 -12.18
CA ARG A 392 -39.32 15.16 -11.79
C ARG A 392 -38.93 13.70 -11.51
N ALA A 393 -38.17 13.08 -12.42
CA ALA A 393 -37.73 11.70 -12.25
C ALA A 393 -36.81 11.52 -11.03
N VAL A 394 -35.93 12.48 -10.75
CA VAL A 394 -35.05 12.48 -9.56
C VAL A 394 -35.88 12.57 -8.28
N TYR A 395 -36.91 13.40 -8.24
CA TYR A 395 -37.78 13.53 -7.08
C TYR A 395 -38.46 12.19 -6.74
N GLU A 396 -39.14 11.60 -7.73
CA GLU A 396 -39.92 10.37 -7.56
C GLU A 396 -39.05 9.13 -7.32
N LYS A 397 -37.95 8.98 -8.08
CA LYS A 397 -37.15 7.75 -8.08
C LYS A 397 -35.96 7.77 -7.13
N ILE A 398 -35.51 8.94 -6.67
CA ILE A 398 -34.29 9.05 -5.85
C ILE A 398 -34.56 9.71 -4.50
N LEU A 399 -35.12 10.93 -4.49
CA LEU A 399 -35.30 11.69 -3.24
C LEU A 399 -36.34 11.09 -2.31
N GLN A 400 -37.54 10.77 -2.82
CA GLN A 400 -38.59 10.18 -1.98
C GLN A 400 -38.15 8.84 -1.37
N PRO A 401 -37.60 7.88 -2.14
CA PRO A 401 -37.03 6.67 -1.58
C PRO A 401 -35.89 6.90 -0.58
N MET A 402 -34.95 7.84 -0.82
CA MET A 402 -33.92 8.11 0.20
C MET A 402 -34.49 8.70 1.49
N HIS A 403 -35.48 9.59 1.38
CA HIS A 403 -36.11 10.13 2.57
C HIS A 403 -36.82 9.04 3.39
N GLN A 404 -37.55 8.14 2.72
CA GLN A 404 -38.20 7.00 3.38
C GLN A 404 -37.18 6.12 4.11
N GLN A 405 -36.03 5.83 3.48
CA GLN A 405 -34.93 5.08 4.13
C GLN A 405 -34.44 5.76 5.42
N ILE A 406 -34.27 7.08 5.40
CA ILE A 406 -33.88 7.85 6.60
C ILE A 406 -34.94 7.72 7.70
N VAL A 407 -36.22 7.88 7.35
CA VAL A 407 -37.33 7.75 8.30
C VAL A 407 -37.40 6.34 8.90
N ASP A 408 -37.26 5.31 8.08
CA ASP A 408 -37.32 3.92 8.51
C ASP A 408 -36.15 3.57 9.42
N PHE A 409 -34.94 4.07 9.11
CA PHE A 409 -33.76 3.90 9.96
C PHE A 409 -33.93 4.58 11.32
N VAL A 410 -34.45 5.81 11.37
CA VAL A 410 -34.75 6.52 12.63
C VAL A 410 -35.75 5.74 13.48
N LYS A 411 -36.81 5.20 12.86
CA LYS A 411 -37.78 4.34 13.56
C LYS A 411 -37.13 3.08 14.11
N LEU A 412 -36.28 2.43 13.32
CA LEU A 412 -35.56 1.23 13.73
C LEU A 412 -34.64 1.53 14.93
N LYS A 413 -33.89 2.64 14.92
CA LYS A 413 -33.06 3.07 16.06
C LYS A 413 -33.87 3.40 17.31
N ASN A 414 -35.03 4.03 17.17
CA ASN A 414 -35.92 4.27 18.30
C ASN A 414 -36.46 2.96 18.91
N LEU A 415 -36.76 1.96 18.07
CA LEU A 415 -37.17 0.63 18.53
C LEU A 415 -36.02 -0.13 19.22
N GLU A 416 -34.79 -0.01 18.74
CA GLU A 416 -33.59 -0.58 19.40
C GLU A 416 -33.43 0.02 20.81
N THR A 417 -33.49 1.35 20.94
CA THR A 417 -33.38 2.03 22.24
C THR A 417 -34.50 1.64 23.21
N ASN A 418 -35.73 1.50 22.72
CA ASN A 418 -36.89 1.13 23.55
C ASN A 418 -36.90 -0.35 23.98
N LYS A 419 -36.04 -1.20 23.41
CA LYS A 419 -35.88 -2.61 23.80
C LYS A 419 -34.77 -2.85 24.83
N ALA A 420 -34.04 -1.82 25.23
CA ALA A 420 -33.02 -1.91 26.28
C ALA A 420 -33.66 -2.39 27.59
N SER A 421 -33.07 -3.40 28.24
CA SER A 421 -33.65 -4.01 29.45
C SER A 421 -33.18 -3.32 30.74
N THR A 422 -32.10 -2.54 30.66
CA THR A 422 -31.55 -1.75 31.77
C THR A 422 -31.32 -0.30 31.38
N ASP A 423 -31.34 0.60 32.36
CA ASP A 423 -31.06 2.02 32.14
C ASP A 423 -29.61 2.26 31.67
N GLU A 424 -28.66 1.41 32.05
CA GLU A 424 -27.27 1.45 31.57
C GLU A 424 -27.15 1.07 30.08
N GLU A 425 -27.86 0.03 29.63
CA GLU A 425 -27.93 -0.32 28.21
C GLU A 425 -28.61 0.77 27.39
N ARG A 426 -29.66 1.39 27.95
CA ARG A 426 -30.35 2.51 27.31
C ARG A 426 -29.45 3.72 27.15
N ILE A 427 -28.72 4.11 28.20
CA ILE A 427 -27.76 5.23 28.15
C ILE A 427 -26.61 4.93 27.18
N MET A 428 -26.10 3.69 27.13
CA MET A 428 -25.09 3.28 26.16
C MET A 428 -25.61 3.32 24.71
N LEU A 429 -26.84 2.87 24.48
CA LEU A 429 -27.49 2.92 23.16
C LEU A 429 -27.80 4.36 22.74
N GLU A 430 -28.26 5.22 23.65
CA GLU A 430 -28.49 6.65 23.41
C GLU A 430 -27.18 7.40 23.12
N GLN A 431 -26.09 7.07 23.83
CA GLN A 431 -24.75 7.59 23.51
C GLN A 431 -24.23 7.07 22.16
N LYS A 432 -24.51 5.82 21.80
CA LYS A 432 -24.18 5.28 20.47
C LYS A 432 -25.05 5.88 19.36
N ASN A 433 -26.25 6.37 19.72
CA ASN A 433 -27.25 7.01 18.85
C ASN A 433 -27.20 8.56 18.87
N LEU A 434 -26.05 9.17 19.19
CA LEU A 434 -25.82 10.63 19.22
C LEU A 434 -26.24 11.42 17.95
N GLY A 435 -26.73 10.77 16.90
CA GLY A 435 -27.04 11.40 15.61
C GLY A 435 -28.46 11.94 15.43
N ALA A 436 -29.21 12.20 16.51
CA ALA A 436 -30.47 12.95 16.42
C ALA A 436 -30.29 14.33 15.73
N SER A 437 -29.15 14.98 15.94
CA SER A 437 -28.79 16.25 15.27
C SER A 437 -28.43 16.05 13.79
N TYR A 438 -27.83 14.92 13.40
CA TYR A 438 -27.54 14.63 11.99
C TYR A 438 -28.81 14.37 11.18
N PHE A 439 -29.81 13.71 11.78
CA PHE A 439 -31.11 13.51 11.13
C PHE A 439 -31.91 14.78 10.96
N SER A 440 -31.88 15.70 11.94
CA SER A 440 -32.59 16.98 11.78
C SER A 440 -31.98 17.79 10.63
N ILE A 441 -30.66 17.77 10.47
CA ILE A 441 -29.96 18.36 9.32
C ILE A 441 -30.42 17.69 8.02
N LEU A 442 -30.40 16.36 7.94
CA LEU A 442 -30.82 15.63 6.73
C LEU A 442 -32.26 15.91 6.33
N THR A 443 -33.19 15.88 7.29
CA THR A 443 -34.60 16.18 7.03
C THR A 443 -34.79 17.61 6.55
N CYS A 444 -34.04 18.57 7.12
CA CYS A 444 -34.06 19.97 6.69
C CYS A 444 -33.48 20.14 5.27
N THR A 445 -32.34 19.50 4.97
CA THR A 445 -31.75 19.52 3.61
C THR A 445 -32.67 18.86 2.59
N TYR A 446 -33.30 17.74 2.92
CA TYR A 446 -34.33 17.10 2.09
C TYR A 446 -35.49 18.06 1.83
N LYS A 447 -36.04 18.69 2.88
CA LYS A 447 -37.21 19.55 2.73
C LYS A 447 -36.93 20.76 1.83
N ASN A 448 -35.75 21.38 2.00
CA ASN A 448 -35.30 22.47 1.13
C ASN A 448 -35.17 22.03 -0.33
N ALA A 449 -34.68 20.80 -0.60
CA ALA A 449 -34.62 20.24 -1.94
C ALA A 449 -36.03 19.99 -2.51
N GLU A 450 -36.89 19.34 -1.73
CA GLU A 450 -38.29 19.02 -2.09
C GLU A 450 -39.06 20.29 -2.49
N ASP A 451 -39.03 21.33 -1.65
CA ASP A 451 -39.77 22.57 -1.91
C ASP A 451 -39.32 23.24 -3.22
N ARG A 452 -38.01 23.28 -3.48
CA ARG A 452 -37.46 23.84 -4.73
C ARG A 452 -37.82 23.03 -5.95
N ILE A 453 -37.81 21.71 -5.82
CA ILE A 453 -38.17 20.82 -6.93
C ILE A 453 -39.66 20.94 -7.26
N LEU A 454 -40.53 20.92 -6.26
CA LEU A 454 -41.96 21.10 -6.45
C LEU A 454 -42.28 22.48 -7.08
N GLU A 455 -41.59 23.53 -6.64
CA GLU A 455 -41.70 24.86 -7.26
C GLU A 455 -41.33 24.81 -8.75
N PHE A 456 -40.22 24.17 -9.12
CA PHE A 456 -39.77 24.08 -10.50
C PHE A 456 -40.65 23.16 -11.37
N ILE A 457 -41.20 22.06 -10.83
CA ILE A 457 -42.04 21.12 -11.59
C ILE A 457 -43.42 21.73 -11.87
N ASN A 458 -43.96 22.51 -10.92
CA ASN A 458 -45.31 23.05 -11.00
C ASN A 458 -45.41 24.42 -11.70
N GLN A 459 -44.30 25.12 -11.91
CA GLN A 459 -44.17 26.28 -12.81
C GLN A 459 -44.01 25.82 -14.26
#